data_AF-A0A521DDH4-F1
#
_entry.id   AF-A0A521DDH4-F1
#
_cell.length_a   1.000
_cell.length_b   1.000
_cell.length_c   1.000
_cell.angle_alpha   90.00
_cell.angle_beta   90.00
_cell.angle_gamma   90.00
#
_symmetry.space_group_name_H-M   'P 1'
#
loop_
_entity.id
_entity.type
_entity.pdbx_description
1 polymer ?
#
loop_
_entity_poly.entity_id
_entity_poly.type
_entity_poly.pdbx_seq_one_letter_code
_entity_poly.pdbx_strand_id
1 'polypeptide(L)'
;MQYTQNYFYLCKTPLSAEGPEHVEIITRAEDSEDFPRVFKEYEELRSHAFNDDDIYSVVRADDIYDLVRTGTEKQAKELAYDKAEQEIITNLQHRVMQGKDPNAKAILKEVYDIEE
;
A
#
# COMPACT_ATOMS: atom_id res chain seq x y z
N MET A 1 6.60 1.58 -32.01
CA MET A 1 6.55 1.36 -30.55
C MET A 1 7.04 2.63 -29.87
N GLN A 2 6.17 3.32 -29.12
CA GLN A 2 6.66 4.33 -28.19
C GLN A 2 7.27 3.58 -27.00
N TYR A 3 8.58 3.75 -26.80
CA TYR A 3 9.27 3.13 -25.67
C TYR A 3 8.93 3.96 -24.43
N THR A 4 8.05 3.46 -23.57
CA THR A 4 7.79 4.09 -22.27
C THR A 4 8.82 3.57 -21.29
N GLN A 5 9.68 4.46 -20.78
CA GLN A 5 10.63 4.10 -19.75
C GLN A 5 9.87 3.87 -18.44
N ASN A 6 9.92 2.63 -17.94
CA ASN A 6 9.31 2.26 -16.68
C ASN A 6 10.36 2.23 -15.57
N TYR A 7 9.98 2.69 -14.38
CA TYR A 7 10.78 2.65 -13.16
C TYR A 7 10.07 1.79 -12.12
N PHE A 8 10.84 1.27 -11.16
CA PHE A 8 10.27 0.66 -9.95
C PHE A 8 10.08 1.75 -8.90
N TYR A 9 8.84 1.95 -8.46
CA TYR A 9 8.49 2.87 -7.39
C TYR A 9 8.17 2.07 -6.14
N LEU A 10 8.72 2.51 -5.00
CA LEU A 10 8.32 2.06 -3.68
C LEU A 10 7.25 3.02 -3.16
N CYS A 11 6.04 2.49 -3.05
CA CYS A 11 4.87 3.21 -2.60
C CYS A 11 4.52 2.81 -1.16
N LYS A 12 4.01 3.79 -0.42
CA LYS A 12 3.43 3.64 0.91
C LYS A 12 1.97 4.07 0.82
N THR A 13 1.07 3.16 1.18
CA THR A 13 -0.37 3.41 1.22
C THR A 13 -0.85 3.30 2.66
N PRO A 14 -1.26 4.41 3.29
CA PRO A 14 -1.86 4.37 4.62
C PRO A 14 -3.14 3.53 4.63
N LEU A 15 -3.43 2.87 5.74
CA LEU A 15 -4.68 2.11 5.91
C LEU A 15 -5.94 2.99 5.97
N SER A 16 -5.78 4.31 6.08
CA SER A 16 -6.85 5.29 5.96
C SER A 16 -6.85 5.98 4.59
N ALA A 17 -6.17 5.42 3.59
CA ALA A 17 -6.17 5.97 2.24
C ALA A 17 -7.56 5.82 1.62
N GLU A 18 -8.09 6.92 1.08
CA GLU A 18 -9.39 6.95 0.40
C GLU A 18 -9.24 6.95 -1.14
N GLY A 19 -7.99 7.08 -1.61
CA GLY A 19 -7.67 7.13 -3.03
C GLY A 19 -6.16 7.22 -3.32
N PRO A 20 -5.77 7.20 -4.60
CA PRO A 20 -4.37 7.29 -5.04
C PRO A 20 -3.61 8.52 -4.55
N GLU A 21 -4.31 9.62 -4.27
CA GLU A 21 -3.72 10.86 -3.75
C GLU A 21 -3.15 10.71 -2.34
N HIS A 22 -3.63 9.72 -1.57
CA HIS A 22 -3.10 9.37 -0.25
C HIS A 22 -1.83 8.50 -0.33
N VAL A 23 -1.49 7.97 -1.51
CA VAL A 23 -0.29 7.15 -1.71
C VAL A 23 0.94 8.05 -1.76
N GLU A 24 1.92 7.72 -0.93
CA GLU A 24 3.23 8.36 -0.90
C GLU A 24 4.23 7.53 -1.71
N ILE A 25 5.08 8.21 -2.49
CA ILE A 25 6.24 7.58 -3.13
C ILE A 25 7.43 7.80 -2.21
N ILE A 26 7.93 6.73 -1.62
CA ILE A 26 9.08 6.75 -0.71
C ILE A 26 10.37 6.97 -1.51
N THR A 27 10.54 6.17 -2.56
CA THR A 27 11.69 6.22 -3.46
C THR A 27 11.34 5.54 -4.79
N ARG A 28 12.24 5.65 -5.77
CA ARG A 28 12.22 4.85 -6.99
C ARG A 28 13.62 4.33 -7.31
N ALA A 29 13.69 3.24 -8.06
CA ALA A 29 14.95 2.78 -8.62
C ALA A 29 15.31 3.68 -9.81
N GLU A 30 16.51 4.29 -9.78
CA GLU A 30 17.00 5.10 -10.90
C GLU A 30 17.33 4.23 -12.12
N ASP A 31 17.86 3.04 -11.88
CA ASP A 31 18.20 2.03 -12.87
C ASP A 31 18.12 0.60 -12.29
N SER A 32 18.56 -0.38 -13.07
CA SER A 32 18.57 -1.79 -12.66
C SER A 32 19.59 -2.12 -11.57
N GLU A 33 20.68 -1.34 -11.46
CA GLU A 33 21.72 -1.52 -10.44
C GLU A 33 21.27 -0.95 -9.09
N ASP A 34 20.39 0.05 -9.11
CA ASP A 34 19.77 0.67 -7.94
C ASP A 34 18.56 -0.12 -7.39
N PHE A 35 17.96 -1.00 -8.21
CA PHE A 35 16.81 -1.82 -7.80
C PHE A 35 17.03 -2.62 -6.49
N PRO A 36 18.18 -3.28 -6.25
CA PRO A 36 18.43 -3.99 -5.00
C PRO A 36 18.36 -3.11 -3.75
N ARG A 37 18.74 -1.82 -3.83
CA ARG A 37 18.59 -0.88 -2.72
C ARG A 37 17.12 -0.67 -2.39
N VAL A 38 16.32 -0.36 -3.42
CA VAL A 38 14.88 -0.11 -3.28
C VAL A 38 14.14 -1.36 -2.81
N PHE A 39 14.53 -2.54 -3.31
CA PHE A 39 13.97 -3.82 -2.86
C PHE A 39 14.28 -4.08 -1.38
N LYS A 40 15.51 -3.80 -0.94
CA LYS A 40 15.88 -3.95 0.46
C LYS A 40 15.08 -3.00 1.37
N GLU A 41 14.93 -1.73 0.99
CA GLU A 41 14.10 -0.77 1.73
C GLU A 41 12.65 -1.23 1.82
N TYR A 42 12.10 -1.78 0.73
CA TYR A 42 10.77 -2.41 0.74
C TYR A 42 10.67 -3.54 1.77
N GLU A 43 11.63 -4.46 1.79
CA GLU A 43 11.63 -5.60 2.72
C GLU A 43 11.73 -5.15 4.18
N GLU A 44 12.58 -4.16 4.47
CA GLU A 44 12.72 -3.57 5.80
C GLU A 44 11.41 -2.90 6.25
N LEU A 45 10.78 -2.12 5.37
CA LEU A 45 9.54 -1.41 5.69
C LEU A 45 8.37 -2.34 5.93
N ARG A 46 8.20 -3.42 5.13
CA ARG A 46 7.10 -4.38 5.35
C ARG A 46 7.31 -5.32 6.54
N SER A 47 8.52 -5.39 7.08
CA SER A 47 8.89 -6.37 8.13
C SER A 47 8.02 -6.27 9.38
N HIS A 48 7.51 -5.08 9.71
CA HIS A 48 6.62 -4.86 10.85
C HIS A 48 5.31 -5.67 10.79
N ALA A 49 4.86 -6.03 9.58
CA ALA A 49 3.62 -6.77 9.37
C ALA A 49 3.80 -8.30 9.50
N PHE A 50 5.04 -8.80 9.68
CA PHE A 50 5.32 -10.22 9.84
C PHE A 50 5.12 -10.66 11.29
N ASN A 51 4.66 -11.90 11.49
CA ASN A 51 4.58 -12.53 12.81
C ASN A 51 5.87 -13.30 13.15
N ASP A 52 5.92 -13.89 14.35
CA ASP A 52 7.06 -14.68 14.83
C ASP A 52 7.37 -15.92 13.95
N ASP A 53 6.43 -16.31 13.07
CA ASP A 53 6.57 -17.41 12.11
C ASP A 53 6.93 -16.90 10.69
N ASP A 54 7.34 -15.64 10.53
CA ASP A 54 7.63 -14.97 9.25
C ASP A 54 6.45 -15.00 8.25
N ILE A 55 5.22 -14.96 8.75
CA ILE A 55 4.00 -14.85 7.95
C ILE A 55 3.50 -13.41 7.95
N TYR A 56 3.37 -12.83 6.75
CA TYR A 56 2.81 -11.49 6.56
C TYR A 56 1.33 -11.44 6.97
N SER A 57 0.97 -10.41 7.74
CA SER A 57 -0.38 -10.20 8.25
C SER A 57 -0.85 -8.77 7.98
N VAL A 58 -1.81 -8.64 7.07
CA VAL A 58 -2.45 -7.36 6.71
C VAL A 58 -3.05 -6.65 7.92
N VAL A 59 -3.59 -7.39 8.88
CA VAL A 59 -4.20 -6.83 10.10
C VAL A 59 -3.17 -6.29 11.10
N ARG A 60 -1.89 -6.64 10.94
CA ARG A 60 -0.76 -6.12 11.74
C ARG A 60 -0.03 -4.97 11.06
N ALA A 61 -0.23 -4.81 9.76
CA ALA A 61 0.38 -3.71 9.03
C ALA A 61 -0.17 -2.38 9.56
N ASP A 62 0.71 -1.40 9.79
CA ASP A 62 0.33 -0.02 10.05
C ASP A 62 0.15 0.76 8.73
N ASP A 63 0.94 0.38 7.72
CA ASP A 63 0.94 0.92 6.37
C ASP A 63 1.20 -0.21 5.37
N ILE A 64 0.60 -0.12 4.18
CA ILE A 64 0.82 -1.07 3.09
C ILE A 64 1.97 -0.55 2.23
N TYR A 65 2.99 -1.37 2.04
CA TYR A 65 4.12 -1.06 1.18
C TYR A 65 4.05 -1.88 -0.10
N ASP A 66 4.29 -1.24 -1.23
CA ASP A 66 4.19 -1.87 -2.54
C ASP A 66 5.33 -1.46 -3.47
N LEU A 67 5.85 -2.43 -4.22
CA LEU A 67 6.76 -2.17 -5.35
C LEU A 67 5.98 -2.27 -6.66
N VAL A 68 5.87 -1.16 -7.37
CA VAL A 68 5.13 -1.07 -8.64
C VAL A 68 6.04 -0.63 -9.77
N ARG A 69 5.85 -1.20 -10.96
CA ARG A 69 6.63 -0.87 -12.16
C ARG A 69 5.79 -0.09 -13.16
N THR A 70 5.97 1.23 -13.23
CA THR A 70 5.16 2.13 -14.08
C THR A 70 6.00 3.21 -14.75
N GLY A 71 5.40 3.97 -15.67
CA GLY A 71 6.10 5.04 -16.40
C GLY A 71 6.11 6.40 -15.70
N THR A 72 5.21 6.61 -14.73
CA THR A 72 5.04 7.90 -14.03
C THR A 72 4.66 7.70 -12.58
N GLU A 73 4.95 8.68 -11.74
CA GLU A 73 4.54 8.71 -10.34
C GLU A 73 3.03 8.61 -10.17
N LYS A 74 2.25 9.28 -11.04
CA LYS A 74 0.79 9.21 -11.00
C LYS A 74 0.29 7.78 -11.19
N GLN A 75 0.80 7.10 -12.21
CA GLN A 75 0.45 5.68 -12.46
C GLN A 75 0.93 4.77 -11.34
N ALA A 76 2.08 5.07 -10.72
CA ALA A 76 2.57 4.31 -9.57
C ALA A 76 1.58 4.39 -8.40
N LYS A 77 1.10 5.60 -8.09
CA LYS A 77 0.12 5.83 -7.03
C LYS A 77 -1.22 5.13 -7.30
N GLU A 78 -1.74 5.24 -8.53
CA GLU A 78 -2.97 4.55 -8.94
C GLU A 78 -2.82 3.04 -8.76
N LEU A 79 -1.76 2.45 -9.31
CA LEU A 79 -1.54 1.01 -9.23
C LEU A 79 -1.26 0.51 -7.80
N ALA A 80 -0.58 1.31 -6.98
CA ALA A 80 -0.32 0.97 -5.58
C ALA A 80 -1.61 1.02 -4.75
N TYR A 81 -2.49 2.01 -4.99
CA TYR A 81 -3.79 2.06 -4.35
C TYR A 81 -4.67 0.87 -4.76
N ASP A 82 -4.77 0.58 -6.06
CA ASP A 82 -5.59 -0.53 -6.59
C ASP A 82 -5.17 -1.89 -5.98
N LYS A 83 -3.87 -2.07 -5.73
CA LYS A 83 -3.36 -3.27 -5.06
C LYS A 83 -3.68 -3.29 -3.56
N ALA A 84 -3.49 -2.15 -2.90
CA ALA A 84 -3.68 -2.00 -1.47
C ALA A 84 -5.16 -2.00 -1.06
N GLU A 85 -6.09 -1.70 -1.98
CA GLU A 85 -7.53 -1.51 -1.68
C GLU A 85 -8.14 -2.67 -0.88
N GLN A 86 -7.89 -3.92 -1.30
CA GLN A 86 -8.43 -5.09 -0.59
C GLN A 86 -7.82 -5.25 0.81
N GLU A 87 -6.54 -4.92 0.96
CA GLU A 87 -5.84 -4.96 2.25
C GLU A 87 -6.36 -3.87 3.19
N ILE A 88 -6.61 -2.66 2.67
CA ILE A 88 -7.23 -1.54 3.39
C ILE A 88 -8.61 -1.95 3.91
N ILE A 89 -9.50 -2.44 3.03
CA ILE A 89 -10.84 -2.88 3.41
C ILE A 89 -10.77 -3.94 4.52
N THR A 90 -9.92 -4.96 4.34
CA THR A 90 -9.77 -6.05 5.32
C THR A 90 -9.33 -5.52 6.68
N ASN A 91 -8.38 -4.58 6.71
CA ASN A 91 -7.90 -3.99 7.95
C ASN A 91 -8.97 -3.11 8.62
N LEU A 92 -9.67 -2.27 7.85
CA LEU A 92 -10.75 -1.43 8.35
C LEU A 92 -11.88 -2.26 8.96
N GLN A 93 -12.29 -3.34 8.30
CA GLN A 93 -13.32 -4.26 8.83
C GLN A 93 -12.88 -4.86 10.16
N HIS A 94 -11.64 -5.34 10.23
CA HIS A 94 -11.08 -5.90 11.46
C HIS A 94 -11.05 -4.87 12.60
N ARG A 95 -10.72 -3.60 12.33
CA ARG A 95 -10.75 -2.50 13.33
C ARG A 95 -12.17 -2.20 13.82
N VAL A 96 -13.16 -2.20 12.93
CA VAL A 96 -14.58 -2.04 13.30
C VAL A 96 -15.02 -3.19 14.22
N MET A 97 -14.65 -4.43 13.89
CA MET A 97 -14.95 -5.61 14.70
C MET A 97 -14.28 -5.58 16.08
N GLN A 98 -13.02 -5.14 16.18
CA GLN A 98 -12.25 -5.17 17.43
C GLN A 98 -12.63 -4.07 18.43
N GLY A 99 -13.27 -2.98 17.99
CA GLY A 99 -13.69 -1.94 18.91
C GLY A 99 -14.25 -0.70 18.26
N LYS A 100 -15.41 -0.80 17.58
CA LYS A 100 -16.25 0.33 17.09
C LYS A 100 -15.46 1.58 16.70
N ASP A 101 -14.42 1.44 15.90
CA ASP A 101 -13.65 2.57 15.38
C ASP A 101 -14.58 3.38 14.45
N PRO A 102 -15.08 4.55 14.88
CA PRO A 102 -16.08 5.29 14.11
C PRO A 102 -15.50 5.82 12.81
N ASN A 103 -14.18 6.04 12.77
CA ASN A 103 -13.48 6.51 11.60
C ASN A 103 -13.36 5.38 10.57
N ALA A 104 -12.96 4.19 11.00
CA ALA A 104 -12.90 3.03 10.09
C ALA A 104 -14.28 2.68 9.52
N LYS A 105 -15.33 2.77 10.33
CA LYS A 105 -16.71 2.58 9.89
C LYS A 105 -17.17 3.66 8.89
N ALA A 106 -16.76 4.91 9.09
CA ALA A 106 -17.06 6.00 8.16
C ALA A 106 -16.38 5.76 6.81
N ILE A 107 -15.09 5.41 6.79
CA ILE A 107 -14.34 5.14 5.56
C ILE A 107 -14.95 3.96 4.79
N LEU A 108 -15.26 2.84 5.46
CA LEU A 108 -15.92 1.69 4.82
C LEU A 108 -17.24 2.09 4.14
N LYS A 109 -18.03 2.94 4.78
CA LYS A 109 -19.31 3.39 4.24
C LYS A 109 -19.18 4.43 3.13
N GLU A 110 -18.38 5.47 3.34
CA GLU A 110 -18.34 6.65 2.47
C GLU A 110 -17.46 6.43 1.22
N VAL A 111 -16.39 5.65 1.35
CA VAL A 111 -15.42 5.40 0.27
C VAL A 111 -15.73 4.09 -0.47
N TYR A 112 -16.04 3.03 0.28
CA TYR A 112 -16.16 1.68 -0.26
C TYR A 112 -17.61 1.16 -0.39
N ASP A 113 -18.61 1.93 0.09
CA ASP A 113 -20.04 1.54 0.12
C ASP A 113 -20.31 0.20 0.83
N ILE A 114 -19.51 -0.09 1.87
CA ILE A 114 -19.62 -1.29 2.70
C ILE A 114 -20.30 -0.92 4.03
N GLU A 115 -21.51 -1.43 4.26
CA GLU A 115 -22.22 -1.28 5.53
C GLU A 115 -21.86 -2.42 6.51
N GLU A 116 -21.00 -2.12 7.49
CA GLU A 116 -20.72 -2.98 8.67
C GLU A 116 -21.37 -2.48 9.97
#